data_AF-A0A7X9HWQ7-F1
#
_entry.id   AF-A0A7X9HWQ7-F1
#
_cell.length_a   1.000
_cell.length_b   1.000
_cell.length_c   1.000
_cell.angle_alpha   90.00
_cell.angle_beta   90.00
_cell.angle_gamma   90.00
#
_symmetry.space_group_name_H-M   'P 1'
#
loop_
_entity.id
_entity.type
_entity.pdbx_description
1 polymer ?
#
loop_
_entity_poly.entity_id
_entity_poly.type
_entity_poly.pdbx_seq_one_letter_code
_entity_poly.pdbx_strand_id
1 'polypeptide(L)' 'MEKRSMTALVSAFSRAYHSSENTVKIFDDYLAKDILTRDEYEQIAVNMAKGIKFFNPSFEGTQDEALRW' A
#
# COMPACT_ATOMS: atom_id res chain seq x y z
N MET A 1 21.85 -10.43 7.14
CA MET A 1 20.92 -9.42 6.58
C MET A 1 19.83 -9.21 7.61
N GLU A 2 19.59 -7.97 8.05
CA GLU A 2 18.58 -7.70 9.07
C GLU A 2 17.18 -8.00 8.53
N LYS A 3 16.35 -8.69 9.32
CA LYS A 3 14.98 -9.02 8.94
C LYS A 3 14.10 -7.80 9.21
N ARG A 4 13.64 -7.13 8.15
CA ARG A 4 12.69 -6.02 8.26
C ARG A 4 11.34 -6.52 8.79
N SER A 5 10.70 -5.71 9.63
CA SER A 5 9.37 -6.01 10.17
C SER A 5 8.31 -5.86 9.08
N MET A 6 7.52 -6.92 8.84
CA MET A 6 6.41 -6.87 7.87
C MET A 6 5.37 -5.82 8.24
N THR A 7 5.05 -5.69 9.52
CA THR A 7 4.12 -4.65 10.00
C THR A 7 4.65 -3.25 9.69
N ALA A 8 5.96 -3.02 9.84
CA ALA A 8 6.56 -1.72 9.53
C ALA A 8 6.54 -1.43 8.03
N LEU A 9 6.85 -2.43 7.20
CA LEU A 9 6.81 -2.31 5.73
C LEU A 9 5.40 -2.00 5.22
N VAL A 10 4.40 -2.75 5.68
CA VAL A 10 3.00 -2.53 5.29
C VAL A 10 2.52 -1.15 5.77
N SER A 11 2.87 -0.76 6.99
CA SER A 11 2.52 0.57 7.52
C SER A 11 3.17 1.69 6.71
N ALA A 12 4.44 1.54 6.32
CA ALA A 12 5.13 2.51 5.47
C ALA A 12 4.50 2.56 4.07
N PHE A 13 4.12 1.42 3.50
CA PHE A 13 3.42 1.35 2.21
C PHE A 13 2.11 2.13 2.23
N SER A 14 1.25 1.89 3.23
CA SER A 14 -0.03 2.60 3.34
C SER A 14 0.17 4.12 3.41
N ARG A 15 1.22 4.58 4.11
CA ARG A 15 1.53 6.02 4.20
C ARG A 15 2.07 6.59 2.90
N ALA A 16 2.98 5.87 2.24
CA ALA A 16 3.54 6.26 0.95
C ALA A 16 2.46 6.34 -0.14
N TYR A 17 1.62 5.31 -0.23
CA TYR A 17 0.52 5.24 -1.21
C TYR A 17 -0.48 6.38 -0.98
N HIS A 18 -0.89 6.63 0.26
CA HIS A 18 -1.80 7.74 0.58
C HIS A 18 -1.19 9.11 0.24
N SER A 19 0.11 9.32 0.51
CA SER A 19 0.78 10.59 0.18
C SER A 19 0.91 10.82 -1.34
N SER A 20 1.11 9.77 -2.16
CA SER A 20 1.30 9.93 -3.61
C SER A 20 0.01 9.86 -4.44
N GLU A 21 -0.94 9.01 -4.05
CA GLU A 21 -2.09 8.67 -4.91
C GLU A 21 -3.40 9.38 -4.54
N ASN A 22 -3.53 9.87 -3.30
CA ASN A 22 -4.79 10.44 -2.84
C ASN A 22 -4.83 11.95 -3.08
N THR A 23 -5.87 12.41 -3.78
CA THR A 23 -6.13 13.85 -3.99
C THR A 23 -6.40 14.57 -2.67
N VAL A 24 -7.15 13.93 -1.76
CA VAL A 24 -7.43 14.46 -0.42
C VAL A 24 -6.56 13.73 0.59
N LYS A 25 -5.68 14.48 1.25
CA LYS A 25 -4.71 13.92 2.19
C LYS A 25 -5.13 14.18 3.63
N ILE A 26 -5.41 13.10 4.37
CA ILE A 26 -5.60 13.16 5.84
C ILE A 26 -4.25 13.40 6.54
N PHE A 27 -3.19 12.78 6.02
CA PHE A 27 -1.78 13.01 6.37
C PHE A 27 -0.94 12.98 5.08
N ASP A 28 0.29 13.49 5.12
CA ASP A 28 1.17 13.60 3.95
C ASP A 28 2.61 13.17 4.27
N ASP A 29 2.82 11.88 4.53
CA ASP A 29 4.14 11.29 4.78
C ASP A 29 4.82 10.91 3.46
N TYR A 30 5.27 11.93 2.72
CA TYR A 30 5.92 11.76 1.42
C TYR A 30 7.28 11.06 1.51
N LEU A 31 7.91 11.05 2.69
CA LEU A 31 9.18 10.36 2.94
C LEU A 31 9.02 8.86 3.13
N ALA A 32 7.80 8.36 3.42
CA ALA A 32 7.56 6.93 3.59
C ALA A 32 7.94 6.11 2.35
N LYS A 33 7.88 6.71 1.16
CA LYS A 33 8.28 6.06 -0.09
C LYS A 33 9.78 5.74 -0.12
N ASP A 34 10.61 6.59 0.47
CA ASP A 34 12.06 6.45 0.49
C ASP A 34 12.53 5.34 1.47
N ILE A 35 11.66 4.93 2.39
CA ILE A 35 11.90 3.80 3.29
C ILE A 35 11.79 2.46 2.55
N LEU A 36 11.01 2.39 1.46
CA LEU A 36 10.70 1.17 0.75
C LEU A 36 11.61 1.01 -0.46
N THR A 37 12.08 -0.20 -0.72
CA THR A 37 12.61 -0.50 -2.04
C THR A 37 11.46 -0.54 -3.04
N ARG A 38 11.78 -0.37 -4.32
CA ARG A 38 10.80 -0.50 -5.40
C ARG A 38 10.08 -1.86 -5.34
N ASP A 39 10.84 -2.93 -5.16
CA ASP A 39 10.31 -4.29 -5.11
C ASP A 39 9.38 -4.49 -3.90
N GLU A 40 9.74 -3.97 -2.73
CA GLU A 40 8.87 -4.02 -1.55
C GLU A 40 7.55 -3.27 -1.78
N TYR A 41 7.61 -2.08 -2.36
CA TYR A 41 6.42 -1.29 -2.67
C TYR A 41 5.50 -2.03 -3.65
N GLU A 42 6.05 -2.50 -4.77
CA GLU A 42 5.28 -3.20 -5.82
C GLU A 42 4.70 -4.52 -5.30
N GLN A 43 5.47 -5.31 -4.53
CA GLN A 43 4.99 -6.56 -3.96
C GLN A 43 3.87 -6.34 -2.94
N ILE A 44 4.00 -5.34 -2.07
CA ILE A 44 2.95 -5.02 -1.09
C ILE A 44 1.69 -4.52 -1.82
N ALA A 45 1.82 -3.66 -2.83
CA ALA A 45 0.69 -3.20 -3.64
C ALA A 45 -0.06 -4.39 -4.28
N VAL A 46 0.66 -5.29 -4.96
CA VAL A 46 0.06 -6.46 -5.60
C VAL A 46 -0.63 -7.37 -4.58
N ASN A 47 -0.01 -7.59 -3.42
CA ASN A 47 -0.57 -8.44 -2.37
C ASN A 47 -1.84 -7.82 -1.75
N MET A 48 -1.85 -6.51 -1.50
CA MET A 48 -3.01 -5.79 -0.98
C MET A 48 -4.17 -5.81 -1.98
N ALA A 49 -3.90 -5.51 -3.25
CA ALA A 49 -4.91 -5.53 -4.31
C ALA A 49 -5.54 -6.91 -4.49
N LYS A 50 -4.72 -7.98 -4.48
CA LYS A 50 -5.21 -9.37 -4.56
C LYS A 50 -5.98 -9.78 -3.30
N GLY A 51 -5.64 -9.20 -2.15
CA GLY A 51 -6.26 -9.45 -0.86
C GLY A 51 -7.64 -8.82 -0.68
N ILE A 52 -8.08 -7.92 -1.57
CA ILE A 52 -9.33 -7.15 -1.38
C ILE A 52 -10.55 -8.03 -1.12
N LYS A 53 -10.65 -9.19 -1.77
CA LYS A 53 -11.76 -10.14 -1.61
C LYS A 53 -11.87 -10.71 -0.19
N PHE A 54 -10.80 -10.65 0.61
CA PHE A 54 -10.85 -11.03 2.02
C PHE A 54 -11.60 -9.98 2.86
N PHE A 55 -11.46 -8.69 2.54
CA PHE A 55 -12.09 -7.58 3.28
C PHE A 55 -13.45 -7.18 2.69
N ASN A 56 -13.58 -7.27 1.37
CA ASN A 56 -14.80 -7.03 0.62
C ASN A 56 -15.00 -8.14 -0.44
N PRO A 57 -15.68 -9.25 -0.07
CA PRO A 57 -15.92 -10.38 -0.98
C PRO A 57 -16.67 -10.00 -2.26
N SER A 58 -17.48 -8.95 -2.19
CA SER A 58 -18.29 -8.45 -3.31
C SER A 58 -17.57 -7.39 -4.15
N PHE A 59 -16.31 -7.05 -3.85
CA PHE A 59 -15.56 -6.04 -4.61
C PHE A 59 -15.47 -6.42 -6.10
N GLU A 60 -15.87 -5.52 -6.98
CA GLU A 60 -15.66 -5.62 -8.42
C GLU A 60 -14.92 -4.37 -8.89
N GLY A 61 -13.82 -4.55 -9.62
CA GLY A 61 -12.95 -3.46 -10.03
C GLY A 61 -11.57 -3.95 -10.42
N THR A 62 -10.74 -2.99 -10.82
CA THR A 62 -9.31 -3.17 -11.14
C THR A 62 -8.47 -3.26 -9.88
N GLN A 63 -7.19 -3.65 -10.02
CA GLN A 63 -6.25 -3.67 -8.90
C GLN A 63 -5.99 -2.27 -8.32
N ASP A 64 -5.97 -1.26 -9.19
CA ASP A 64 -5.80 0.13 -8.80
C ASP A 64 -6.99 0.66 -8.00
N GLU A 65 -8.20 0.25 -8.37
CA GLU A 65 -9.41 0.55 -7.58
C GLU A 65 -9.41 -0.23 -6.26
N ALA A 66 -8.90 -1.47 -6.25
CA ALA A 66 -8.79 -2.27 -5.02
C ALA A 66 -7.83 -1.64 -4.01
N LEU A 67 -6.75 -1.00 -4.47
CA LEU A 67 -5.82 -0.25 -3.61
C LEU A 67 -6.39 1.07 -3.09
N ARG A 68 -7.45 1.58 -3.71
CA ARG A 68 -8.15 2.82 -3.33
C ARG A 68 -9.48 2.57 -2.62
N TRP A 69 -9.84 1.30 -2.40
CA TRP A 69 -11.04 0.90 -1.67
C TRP A 69 -10.90 1.24 -0.18
#